data_AF-A0AAV2BVY7-F1
#
_entry.id   AF-A0AAV2BVY7-F1
#
_cell.length_a   1.000
_cell.length_b   1.000
_cell.length_c   1.000
_cell.angle_alpha   90.00
_cell.angle_beta   90.00
_cell.angle_gamma   90.00
#
_symmetry.space_group_name_H-M   'P 1'
#
loop_
_entity.id
_entity.type
_entity.pdbx_description
1 polymer ?
#
loop_
_entity_poly.entity_id
_entity_poly.type
_entity_poly.pdbx_seq_one_letter_code
_entity_poly.pdbx_strand_id
1 'polypeptide(L)'
;MSLDYLSKFSDECLNQDLEAKTISEGLVLYANIGNYLSPKGKVNNSLSISLFSNLSSTCEVCCKSTRKCQNISCEIPKENQKEVLTERKTTSDFETYEFWLYAILTTIGIACTNGLFTLSDTACCESVEKTGAQFGRQRLYGAIGWGLMSPVGGLLIDYTNDFTASWILMVIMSIVSLLNILRLDLIKPKFSKNLLQDIGAVLRSKEFLAFKLCVFLNGIGTGVMWFYLVWYLTTIGGSRFLCGMVQFVQCFVGEIPFMFFSGWVIKKIGHFNVLTLALLSYCIRFLWYSHLSNPWLVLPAEGLHGFTYGIFYTSVASYAKLSAKPGTEATTQAVLFTAHEGLGAGIGCIVAGFGFDNLGGHSTFFFLSVFSGCGTILSIILHLCIRRRKDSYDMTTFQNT
;
A
#
# COMPACT_ATOMS: atom_id res chain seq x y z
N MET A 1 -0.03 27.82 45.17
CA MET A 1 -0.10 29.30 45.27
C MET A 1 -1.49 29.68 45.77
N SER A 2 -1.60 30.66 46.68
CA SER A 2 -2.72 30.85 47.62
C SER A 2 -4.11 31.00 46.98
N LEU A 3 -5.14 30.50 47.69
CA LEU A 3 -6.57 30.61 47.36
C LEU A 3 -7.03 32.06 47.06
N ASP A 4 -6.28 33.07 47.50
CA ASP A 4 -6.57 34.48 47.27
C ASP A 4 -6.42 34.95 45.81
N TYR A 5 -5.75 34.18 44.94
CA TYR A 5 -5.59 34.55 43.52
C TYR A 5 -6.78 34.15 42.65
N LEU A 6 -7.49 33.07 43.01
CA LEU A 6 -8.68 32.62 42.27
C LEU A 6 -9.94 33.42 42.63
N SER A 7 -10.01 34.00 43.84
CA SER A 7 -11.13 34.89 44.21
C SER A 7 -11.13 36.17 43.39
N LYS A 8 -9.95 36.77 43.13
CA LYS A 8 -9.82 37.96 42.28
C LYS A 8 -10.23 37.74 40.82
N PHE A 9 -9.98 36.54 40.28
CA PHE A 9 -10.40 36.18 38.92
C PHE A 9 -11.90 35.86 38.84
N SER A 10 -12.46 35.31 39.91
CA SER A 10 -13.91 35.14 40.10
C SER A 10 -14.64 36.48 40.17
N ASP A 11 -14.06 37.48 40.83
CA ASP A 11 -14.65 38.83 40.92
C ASP A 11 -14.67 39.56 39.56
N GLU A 12 -13.75 39.27 38.62
CA GLU A 12 -13.78 39.91 37.29
C GLU A 12 -14.81 39.31 36.30
N CYS A 13 -15.25 38.05 36.47
CA CYS A 13 -16.38 37.47 35.69
C CYS A 13 -17.76 37.63 36.40
N LEU A 14 -17.79 38.37 37.54
CA LEU A 14 -18.83 38.87 38.47
C LEU A 14 -20.30 38.36 38.47
N ASN A 15 -20.77 38.11 39.71
CA ASN A 15 -22.12 38.22 40.28
C ASN A 15 -23.25 37.32 39.73
N GLN A 16 -23.36 36.10 40.27
CA GLN A 16 -24.63 35.49 40.67
C GLN A 16 -24.41 34.26 41.55
N ASP A 17 -25.28 34.11 42.54
CA ASP A 17 -25.20 33.19 43.69
C ASP A 17 -24.92 31.71 43.34
N LEU A 18 -24.13 31.08 44.20
CA LEU A 18 -23.61 29.71 44.06
C LEU A 18 -24.54 28.67 44.70
N GLU A 19 -25.23 27.85 43.90
CA GLU A 19 -25.76 26.54 44.34
C GLU A 19 -25.46 25.42 43.34
N ALA A 20 -25.13 24.24 43.86
CA ALA A 20 -24.45 23.15 43.16
C ALA A 20 -25.41 22.08 42.61
N LYS A 21 -25.13 21.57 41.41
CA LYS A 21 -25.61 20.24 40.96
C LYS A 21 -24.66 19.58 39.96
N THR A 22 -24.44 18.29 40.18
CA THR A 22 -23.64 17.32 39.43
C THR A 22 -24.13 17.22 37.98
N ILE A 23 -23.23 17.26 37.00
CA ILE A 23 -23.54 16.83 35.62
C ILE A 23 -22.44 15.91 35.09
N SER A 24 -22.93 14.74 34.68
CA SER A 24 -22.33 13.68 33.89
C SER A 24 -22.32 14.03 32.39
N GLU A 25 -21.27 13.55 31.70
CA GLU A 25 -21.12 13.36 30.25
C GLU A 25 -20.80 14.56 29.33
N GLY A 26 -19.73 14.38 28.52
CA GLY A 26 -19.34 15.25 27.41
C GLY A 26 -18.01 14.85 26.77
N LEU A 27 -18.10 14.02 25.71
CA LEU A 27 -17.08 13.54 24.74
C LEU A 27 -15.69 14.21 24.69
N VAL A 28 -14.63 13.39 24.77
CA VAL A 28 -13.33 13.67 24.11
C VAL A 28 -12.82 12.39 23.42
N LEU A 29 -12.69 12.47 22.08
CA LEU A 29 -12.11 11.46 21.20
C LEU A 29 -10.57 11.51 21.26
N TYR A 30 -9.94 10.32 21.25
CA TYR A 30 -8.50 10.02 21.19
C TYR A 30 -7.69 10.16 22.50
N ALA A 31 -7.88 9.21 23.41
CA ALA A 31 -6.83 8.33 23.97
C ALA A 31 -7.43 7.52 25.13
N ASN A 32 -7.44 6.19 25.01
CA ASN A 32 -7.79 5.29 26.10
C ASN A 32 -6.77 5.44 27.24
N ILE A 33 -7.09 6.26 28.25
CA ILE A 33 -6.75 6.14 29.68
C ILE A 33 -7.65 7.19 30.38
N GLY A 34 -8.68 6.71 31.08
CA GLY A 34 -9.56 7.56 31.87
C GLY A 34 -8.86 8.05 33.13
N ASN A 35 -8.24 9.24 33.06
CA ASN A 35 -7.72 9.94 34.23
C ASN A 35 -8.53 11.22 34.45
N TYR A 36 -9.42 11.18 35.44
CA TYR A 36 -10.20 12.34 35.89
C TYR A 36 -9.27 13.36 36.56
N LEU A 37 -8.91 14.42 35.84
CA LEU A 37 -8.35 15.63 36.44
C LEU A 37 -9.52 16.47 36.95
N SER A 38 -9.87 16.30 38.23
CA SER A 38 -10.93 17.07 38.85
C SER A 38 -10.36 18.37 39.43
N PRO A 39 -10.79 19.57 38.97
CA PRO A 39 -10.41 20.81 39.63
C PRO A 39 -11.03 20.84 41.03
N LYS A 40 -10.24 21.19 42.05
CA LYS A 40 -10.80 21.53 43.37
C LYS A 40 -11.50 22.89 43.27
N GLY A 41 -12.77 22.88 42.86
CA GLY A 41 -13.64 24.06 42.80
C GLY A 41 -14.89 23.83 41.93
N LYS A 42 -16.05 24.32 42.38
CA LYS A 42 -17.35 24.20 41.67
C LYS A 42 -17.28 24.92 40.31
N VAL A 43 -17.67 24.26 39.21
CA VAL A 43 -17.65 24.81 37.84
C VAL A 43 -19.07 25.19 37.41
N ASN A 44 -19.27 26.43 36.95
CA ASN A 44 -20.47 26.90 36.25
C ASN A 44 -20.25 26.88 34.72
N ASN A 45 -21.36 26.77 33.96
CA ASN A 45 -21.43 26.62 32.49
C ASN A 45 -20.84 27.76 31.62
N SER A 46 -20.04 28.66 32.18
CA SER A 46 -19.44 29.82 31.49
C SER A 46 -17.93 29.68 31.21
N LEU A 47 -17.31 28.57 31.57
CA LEU A 47 -15.87 28.30 31.39
C LEU A 47 -15.61 27.20 30.36
N SER A 48 -14.63 27.41 29.48
CA SER A 48 -14.06 26.35 28.63
C SER A 48 -12.62 26.12 29.04
N ILE A 49 -12.29 24.87 29.38
CA ILE A 49 -10.94 24.45 29.75
C ILE A 49 -10.37 23.65 28.58
N SER A 50 -9.24 24.08 28.04
CA SER A 50 -8.45 23.35 27.03
C SER A 50 -7.17 22.84 27.68
N LEU A 51 -7.02 21.52 27.78
CA LEU A 51 -5.84 20.87 28.33
C LEU A 51 -4.86 20.55 27.21
N PHE A 52 -3.74 21.26 27.15
CA PHE A 52 -2.59 20.89 26.33
C PHE A 52 -1.57 20.14 27.21
N SER A 53 -1.36 18.85 26.92
CA SER A 53 -0.29 18.08 27.55
C SER A 53 1.03 18.37 26.85
N ASN A 54 1.78 19.36 27.34
CA ASN A 54 3.22 19.37 27.19
C ASN A 54 3.83 19.35 28.60
N LEU A 55 5.02 18.76 28.74
CA LEU A 55 5.71 18.40 29.98
C LEU A 55 6.06 19.59 30.93
N SER A 56 5.39 20.73 30.81
CA SER A 56 5.44 21.90 31.67
C SER A 56 4.14 22.00 32.46
N SER A 57 4.25 22.19 33.77
CA SER A 57 3.19 22.21 34.79
C SER A 57 2.20 23.38 34.67
N THR A 58 1.74 23.74 33.48
CA THR A 58 0.90 24.91 33.20
C THR A 58 -0.35 24.54 32.40
N CYS A 59 -1.53 24.76 32.98
CA CYS A 59 -2.84 24.67 32.30
C CYS A 59 -3.34 26.07 31.91
N GLU A 60 -3.96 26.21 30.74
CA GLU A 60 -4.56 27.48 30.29
C GLU A 60 -6.08 27.48 30.57
N VAL A 61 -6.57 28.51 31.26
CA VAL A 61 -8.01 28.70 31.58
C VAL A 61 -8.52 29.96 30.90
N CYS A 62 -9.61 29.84 30.14
CA CYS A 62 -10.21 30.95 29.38
C CYS A 62 -11.66 31.24 29.81
N CYS A 63 -12.00 32.51 30.09
CA CYS A 63 -13.40 32.93 30.35
C CYS A 63 -14.11 33.17 28.99
N LYS A 64 -15.19 32.43 28.68
CA LYS A 64 -15.90 32.52 27.38
C LYS A 64 -16.49 33.90 27.09
N SER A 65 -16.90 34.61 28.14
CA SER A 65 -17.55 35.93 28.04
C SER A 65 -16.57 37.04 27.60
N THR A 66 -15.33 37.00 28.11
CA THR A 66 -14.34 38.07 27.91
C THR A 66 -13.19 37.70 26.97
N ARG A 67 -13.13 36.44 26.49
CA ARG A 67 -12.05 35.89 25.63
C ARG A 67 -10.63 36.08 26.17
N LYS A 68 -10.47 36.32 27.47
CA LYS A 68 -9.16 36.36 28.13
C LYS A 68 -8.77 34.97 28.62
N CYS A 69 -7.53 34.58 28.34
CA CYS A 69 -6.93 33.32 28.76
C CYS A 69 -5.75 33.60 29.71
N GLN A 70 -5.60 32.76 30.74
CA GLN A 70 -4.48 32.82 31.67
C GLN A 70 -3.89 31.44 31.92
N ASN A 71 -2.56 31.39 32.04
CA ASN A 71 -1.80 30.18 32.34
C ASN A 71 -1.67 30.01 33.86
N ILE A 72 -2.13 28.87 34.38
CA ILE A 72 -2.12 28.51 35.80
C ILE A 72 -1.22 27.29 36.00
N SER A 73 -0.46 27.28 37.10
CA SER A 73 0.33 26.12 37.50
C SER A 73 -0.55 24.98 38.02
N CYS A 74 -0.50 23.81 37.37
CA CYS A 74 -1.24 22.61 37.74
C CYS A 74 -0.30 21.57 38.38
N GLU A 75 -0.52 21.24 39.65
CA GLU A 75 0.19 20.14 40.33
C GLU A 75 -0.63 18.85 40.29
N ILE A 76 0.01 17.74 39.89
CA ILE A 76 -0.57 16.41 39.91
C ILE A 76 -0.61 15.90 41.37
N PRO A 77 -1.76 15.39 41.87
CA PRO A 77 -1.84 14.81 43.21
C PRO A 77 -0.85 13.66 43.41
N LYS A 78 -0.10 13.65 44.52
CA LYS A 78 0.97 12.68 44.83
C LYS A 78 0.51 11.21 44.87
N GLU A 79 -0.78 10.95 45.01
CA GLU A 79 -1.35 9.59 44.96
C GLU A 79 -1.31 8.98 43.56
N ASN A 80 -1.43 9.80 42.51
CA ASN A 80 -1.35 9.36 41.11
C ASN A 80 0.09 9.33 40.57
N GLN A 81 1.07 9.84 41.32
CA GLN A 81 2.48 9.82 40.90
C GLN A 81 3.06 8.41 40.84
N LYS A 82 2.55 7.47 41.66
CA LYS A 82 2.99 6.06 41.62
C LYS A 82 2.46 5.30 40.41
N GLU A 83 1.26 5.61 39.92
CA GLU A 83 0.73 4.98 38.70
C GLU A 83 1.34 5.57 37.42
N VAL A 84 1.63 6.87 37.39
CA VAL A 84 2.23 7.56 36.22
C VAL A 84 3.69 7.14 35.98
N LEU A 85 4.41 6.67 37.01
CA LEU A 85 5.79 6.19 36.90
C LEU A 85 5.90 4.70 36.57
N THR A 86 4.79 4.01 36.30
CA THR A 86 4.88 2.72 35.60
C THR A 86 5.27 3.07 34.18
N GLU A 87 6.57 2.97 33.88
CA GLU A 87 7.09 2.98 32.52
C GLU A 87 6.08 2.25 31.63
N ARG A 88 5.52 2.96 30.66
CA ARG A 88 4.85 2.34 29.53
C ARG A 88 5.95 1.54 28.83
N LYS A 89 6.25 0.34 29.34
CA LYS A 89 7.02 -0.67 28.61
C LYS A 89 6.23 -0.86 27.34
N THR A 90 6.68 -0.24 26.27
CA THR A 90 6.32 -0.60 24.92
C THR A 90 6.87 -2.01 24.74
N THR A 91 6.14 -3.00 25.27
CA THR A 91 6.36 -4.40 24.90
C THR A 91 6.32 -4.43 23.39
N SER A 92 7.40 -4.90 22.79
CA SER A 92 7.49 -5.00 21.35
C SER A 92 6.35 -5.88 20.86
N ASP A 93 5.62 -5.49 19.81
CA ASP A 93 4.48 -6.28 19.31
C ASP A 93 4.91 -7.73 19.00
N PHE A 94 6.18 -7.94 18.64
CA PHE A 94 6.82 -9.23 18.42
C PHE A 94 6.83 -10.17 19.65
N GLU A 95 6.66 -9.63 20.87
CA GLU A 95 6.60 -10.40 22.11
C GLU A 95 5.18 -10.90 22.41
N THR A 96 4.16 -10.41 21.69
CA THR A 96 2.77 -10.80 21.89
C THR A 96 2.41 -12.05 21.09
N TYR A 97 1.63 -12.95 21.68
CA TYR A 97 1.12 -14.14 20.98
C TYR A 97 0.15 -13.76 19.85
N GLU A 98 -0.58 -12.66 20.01
CA GLU A 98 -1.57 -12.13 19.06
C GLU A 98 -0.91 -11.77 17.74
N PHE A 99 0.26 -11.15 17.78
CA PHE A 99 1.06 -10.83 16.59
C PHE A 99 1.41 -12.09 15.79
N TRP A 100 1.97 -13.12 16.44
CA TRP A 100 2.38 -14.35 15.75
C TRP A 100 1.18 -15.12 15.20
N LEU A 101 0.06 -15.16 15.92
CA LEU A 101 -1.17 -15.76 15.44
C LEU A 101 -1.68 -15.04 14.19
N TYR A 102 -1.74 -13.70 14.22
CA TYR A 102 -2.12 -12.89 13.08
C TYR A 102 -1.17 -13.09 11.89
N ALA A 103 0.13 -13.09 12.13
CA ALA A 103 1.14 -13.28 11.08
C ALA A 103 1.01 -14.64 10.39
N ILE A 104 0.82 -15.72 11.16
CA ILE A 104 0.66 -17.09 10.61
C ILE A 104 -0.65 -17.18 9.80
N LEU A 105 -1.77 -16.74 10.37
CA LEU A 105 -3.07 -16.80 9.69
C LEU A 105 -3.08 -15.96 8.40
N THR A 106 -2.50 -14.77 8.45
CA THR A 106 -2.40 -13.87 7.29
C THR A 106 -1.47 -14.45 6.22
N THR A 107 -0.35 -15.07 6.62
CA THR A 107 0.58 -15.73 5.68
C THR A 107 -0.10 -16.89 4.95
N ILE A 108 -0.83 -17.75 5.67
CA ILE A 108 -1.60 -18.85 5.08
C ILE A 108 -2.69 -18.29 4.16
N GLY A 109 -3.44 -17.28 4.61
CA GLY A 109 -4.51 -16.65 3.84
C GLY A 109 -4.02 -16.04 2.52
N ILE A 110 -2.92 -15.28 2.56
CA ILE A 110 -2.30 -14.68 1.37
C ILE A 110 -1.75 -15.76 0.43
N ALA A 111 -1.13 -16.83 0.95
CA ALA A 111 -0.66 -17.94 0.14
C ALA A 111 -1.81 -18.63 -0.62
N CYS A 112 -2.94 -18.89 0.07
CA CYS A 112 -4.14 -19.42 -0.56
C CYS A 112 -4.72 -18.47 -1.61
N THR A 113 -4.76 -17.16 -1.31
CA THR A 113 -5.31 -16.14 -2.22
C THR A 113 -4.48 -16.02 -3.51
N ASN A 114 -3.14 -16.00 -3.40
CA ASN A 114 -2.25 -15.99 -4.57
C ASN A 114 -2.38 -17.28 -5.41
N GLY A 115 -2.57 -18.42 -4.75
CA GLY A 115 -2.89 -19.69 -5.41
C GLY A 115 -4.21 -19.62 -6.18
N LEU A 116 -5.25 -19.02 -5.58
CA LEU A 116 -6.55 -18.82 -6.21
C LEU A 116 -6.46 -17.95 -7.47
N PHE A 117 -5.74 -16.83 -7.43
CA PHE A 117 -5.54 -15.98 -8.61
C PHE A 117 -4.86 -16.72 -9.76
N THR A 118 -3.79 -17.46 -9.47
CA THR A 118 -3.04 -18.21 -10.49
C THR A 118 -3.89 -19.32 -11.12
N LEU A 119 -4.62 -20.08 -10.29
CA LEU A 119 -5.49 -21.15 -10.76
C LEU A 119 -6.67 -20.62 -11.58
N SER A 120 -7.25 -19.50 -11.15
CA SER A 120 -8.34 -18.83 -11.88
C SER A 120 -7.89 -18.36 -13.27
N ASP A 121 -6.71 -17.71 -13.36
CA ASP A 121 -6.16 -17.26 -14.64
C ASP A 121 -5.83 -18.44 -15.56
N THR A 122 -5.31 -19.54 -15.00
CA THR A 122 -5.03 -20.77 -15.77
C THR A 122 -6.31 -21.41 -16.29
N ALA A 123 -7.33 -21.58 -15.45
CA ALA A 123 -8.62 -22.14 -15.85
C ALA A 123 -9.31 -21.27 -16.92
N CYS A 124 -9.18 -19.94 -16.81
CA CYS A 124 -9.68 -19.02 -17.83
C CYS A 124 -8.93 -19.19 -19.16
N CYS A 125 -7.59 -19.30 -19.15
CA CYS A 125 -6.80 -19.54 -20.36
C CYS A 125 -7.25 -20.81 -21.11
N GLU A 126 -7.42 -21.92 -20.38
CA GLU A 126 -7.84 -23.21 -20.97
C GLU A 126 -9.25 -23.16 -21.57
N SER A 127 -10.20 -22.52 -20.87
CA SER A 127 -11.57 -22.34 -21.36
C SER A 127 -11.62 -21.48 -22.63
N VAL A 128 -10.80 -20.43 -22.68
CA VAL A 128 -10.69 -19.51 -23.81
C VAL A 128 -10.07 -20.19 -25.05
N GLU A 129 -9.07 -21.05 -24.86
CA GLU A 129 -8.44 -21.80 -25.95
C GLU A 129 -9.44 -22.72 -26.67
N LYS A 130 -10.35 -23.36 -25.93
CA LYS A 130 -11.41 -24.21 -26.48
C LYS A 130 -12.51 -23.41 -27.21
N THR A 131 -12.88 -22.25 -26.68
CA THR A 131 -13.99 -21.43 -27.19
C THR A 131 -13.57 -20.45 -28.29
N GLY A 132 -12.27 -20.24 -28.49
CA GLY A 132 -11.74 -19.23 -29.41
C GLY A 132 -11.99 -17.79 -28.91
N ALA A 133 -12.35 -17.62 -27.64
CA ALA A 133 -12.53 -16.32 -27.03
C ALA A 133 -11.17 -15.60 -26.84
N GLN A 134 -11.18 -14.37 -26.32
CA GLN A 134 -9.96 -13.63 -26.01
C GLN A 134 -9.74 -13.58 -24.48
N PHE A 135 -8.61 -14.13 -24.01
CA PHE A 135 -8.28 -14.16 -22.57
C PHE A 135 -8.26 -12.76 -21.96
N GLY A 136 -7.66 -11.79 -22.66
CA GLY A 136 -7.59 -10.41 -22.19
C GLY A 136 -8.97 -9.78 -21.94
N ARG A 137 -10.00 -10.12 -22.73
CA ARG A 137 -11.38 -9.64 -22.52
C ARG A 137 -12.03 -10.24 -21.28
N GLN A 138 -11.69 -11.49 -20.94
CA GLN A 138 -12.17 -12.13 -19.72
C GLN A 138 -11.45 -11.58 -18.49
N ARG A 139 -10.11 -11.46 -18.56
CA ARG A 139 -9.28 -10.93 -17.48
C ARG A 139 -9.61 -9.48 -17.13
N LEU A 140 -10.12 -8.72 -18.09
CA LEU A 140 -10.60 -7.34 -17.90
C LEU A 140 -11.64 -7.23 -16.78
N TYR A 141 -12.57 -8.19 -16.68
CA TYR A 141 -13.59 -8.19 -15.62
C TYR A 141 -12.98 -8.31 -14.22
N GLY A 142 -11.79 -8.90 -14.09
CA GLY A 142 -11.02 -8.90 -12.84
C GLY A 142 -10.58 -7.50 -12.41
N ALA A 143 -10.05 -6.71 -13.35
CA ALA A 143 -9.66 -5.32 -13.09
C ALA A 143 -10.88 -4.43 -12.77
N ILE A 144 -12.00 -4.65 -13.48
CA ILE A 144 -13.28 -3.96 -13.18
C ILE A 144 -13.74 -4.27 -11.75
N GLY A 145 -13.71 -5.54 -11.35
CA GLY A 145 -14.09 -5.96 -10.00
C GLY A 145 -13.22 -5.32 -8.93
N TRP A 146 -11.89 -5.35 -9.13
CA TRP A 146 -10.93 -4.79 -8.17
C TRP A 146 -11.07 -3.28 -8.04
N GLY A 147 -11.20 -2.59 -9.19
CA GLY A 147 -11.38 -1.15 -9.24
C GLY A 147 -12.69 -0.67 -8.62
N LEU A 148 -13.81 -1.37 -8.84
CA LEU A 148 -15.13 -0.96 -8.31
C LEU A 148 -15.33 -1.30 -6.84
N MET A 149 -14.91 -2.50 -6.40
CA MET A 149 -15.17 -2.94 -5.02
C MET A 149 -14.26 -2.25 -3.99
N SER A 150 -13.10 -1.74 -4.40
CA SER A 150 -12.15 -1.09 -3.49
C SER A 150 -12.69 0.25 -2.92
N PRO A 151 -13.20 1.22 -3.72
CA PRO A 151 -13.88 2.41 -3.19
C PRO A 151 -15.13 2.08 -2.38
N VAL A 152 -15.90 1.06 -2.78
CA VAL A 152 -17.10 0.64 -2.04
C VAL A 152 -16.69 0.18 -0.64
N GLY A 153 -15.70 -0.71 -0.52
CA GLY A 153 -15.17 -1.14 0.77
C GLY A 153 -14.60 0.02 1.60
N GLY A 154 -13.89 0.96 0.97
CA GLY A 154 -13.41 2.17 1.63
C GLY A 154 -14.53 3.07 2.16
N LEU A 155 -15.59 3.26 1.38
CA LEU A 155 -16.76 4.06 1.76
C LEU A 155 -17.54 3.41 2.90
N LEU A 156 -17.69 2.09 2.89
CA LEU A 156 -18.34 1.38 4.00
C LEU A 156 -17.59 1.63 5.31
N ILE A 157 -16.24 1.51 5.30
CA ILE A 157 -15.42 1.74 6.50
C ILE A 157 -15.54 3.18 6.98
N ASP A 158 -15.48 4.16 6.09
CA ASP A 158 -15.63 5.57 6.47
C ASP A 158 -17.03 5.88 7.03
N TYR A 159 -18.08 5.23 6.51
CA TYR A 159 -19.45 5.44 6.96
C TYR A 159 -19.74 4.77 8.32
N THR A 160 -19.29 3.53 8.52
CA THR A 160 -19.55 2.78 9.76
C THR A 160 -18.51 3.03 10.85
N ASN A 161 -17.39 3.69 10.53
CA ASN A 161 -16.19 3.82 11.38
C ASN A 161 -15.68 2.46 11.92
N ASP A 162 -15.96 1.39 11.18
CA ASP A 162 -15.65 0.01 11.58
C ASP A 162 -15.38 -0.86 10.35
N PHE A 163 -14.50 -1.84 10.49
CA PHE A 163 -14.09 -2.76 9.41
C PHE A 163 -15.10 -3.89 9.18
N THR A 164 -15.98 -4.16 10.15
CA THR A 164 -16.95 -5.26 10.10
C THR A 164 -17.83 -5.21 8.85
N ALA A 165 -18.27 -4.03 8.43
CA ALA A 165 -19.13 -3.88 7.25
C ALA A 165 -18.42 -4.35 5.96
N SER A 166 -17.13 -4.04 5.82
CA SER A 166 -16.31 -4.50 4.68
C SER A 166 -15.99 -5.99 4.75
N TRP A 167 -15.83 -6.56 5.94
CA TRP A 167 -15.69 -8.01 6.09
C TRP A 167 -16.97 -8.77 5.73
N ILE A 168 -18.14 -8.25 6.10
CA ILE A 168 -19.43 -8.82 5.69
C ILE A 168 -19.56 -8.80 4.16
N LEU A 169 -19.23 -7.67 3.52
CA LEU A 169 -19.21 -7.56 2.06
C LEU A 169 -18.26 -8.58 1.42
N MET A 170 -17.06 -8.75 1.97
CA MET A 170 -16.08 -9.75 1.51
C MET A 170 -16.64 -11.18 1.61
N VAL A 171 -17.31 -11.53 2.72
CA VAL A 171 -17.95 -12.85 2.90
C VAL A 171 -19.04 -13.09 1.87
N ILE A 172 -19.92 -12.10 1.66
CA ILE A 172 -21.00 -12.19 0.66
C ILE A 172 -20.42 -12.44 -0.74
N MET A 173 -19.41 -11.64 -1.14
CA MET A 173 -18.78 -11.79 -2.46
C MET A 173 -18.04 -13.12 -2.60
N SER A 174 -17.42 -13.61 -1.53
CA SER A 174 -16.74 -14.92 -1.52
C SER A 174 -17.72 -16.07 -1.68
N ILE A 175 -18.91 -16.01 -1.04
CA ILE A 175 -19.97 -17.00 -1.23
C ILE A 175 -20.48 -16.99 -2.67
N VAL A 176 -20.72 -15.81 -3.25
CA VAL A 176 -21.14 -15.68 -4.65
C VAL A 176 -20.07 -16.27 -5.57
N SER A 177 -18.78 -15.99 -5.34
CA SER A 177 -17.68 -16.59 -6.09
C SER A 177 -17.67 -18.11 -5.99
N LEU A 178 -17.80 -18.67 -4.78
CA LEU A 178 -17.85 -20.12 -4.56
C LEU A 178 -19.01 -20.78 -5.31
N LEU A 179 -20.20 -20.19 -5.27
CA LEU A 179 -21.37 -20.71 -6.00
C LEU A 179 -21.17 -20.74 -7.52
N ASN A 180 -20.42 -19.78 -8.07
CA ASN A 180 -20.05 -19.77 -9.50
C ASN A 180 -18.99 -20.84 -9.81
N ILE A 181 -17.98 -21.00 -8.95
CA ILE A 181 -16.93 -22.03 -9.12
C ILE A 181 -17.52 -23.44 -9.11
N LEU A 182 -18.52 -23.70 -8.26
CA LEU A 182 -19.20 -25.01 -8.21
C LEU A 182 -19.92 -25.39 -9.52
N ARG A 183 -20.16 -24.42 -10.40
CA ARG A 183 -20.79 -24.61 -11.72
C ARG A 183 -19.80 -24.59 -12.87
N LEU A 184 -18.51 -24.38 -12.58
CA LEU A 184 -17.47 -24.25 -13.59
C LEU A 184 -16.95 -25.62 -14.02
N ASP A 185 -17.04 -25.92 -15.31
CA ASP A 185 -16.42 -27.11 -15.89
C ASP A 185 -14.91 -26.89 -16.04
N LEU A 186 -14.13 -27.51 -15.15
CA LEU A 186 -12.67 -27.44 -15.17
C LEU A 186 -12.07 -28.46 -16.15
N ILE A 187 -11.12 -28.00 -16.95
CA ILE A 187 -10.34 -28.83 -17.86
C ILE A 187 -9.06 -29.27 -17.14
N LYS A 188 -8.57 -30.48 -17.41
CA LYS A 188 -7.33 -31.00 -16.79
C LYS A 188 -6.12 -30.68 -17.67
N PRO A 189 -5.09 -29.98 -17.16
CA PRO A 189 -3.88 -29.68 -17.92
C PRO A 189 -3.00 -30.89 -18.19
N LYS A 190 -2.20 -30.80 -19.27
CA LYS A 190 -1.11 -31.74 -19.58
C LYS A 190 0.24 -31.09 -19.26
N PHE A 191 1.00 -31.69 -18.35
CA PHE A 191 2.32 -31.21 -17.96
C PHE A 191 3.47 -31.82 -18.78
N SER A 192 4.57 -31.07 -18.94
CA SER A 192 5.83 -31.52 -19.53
C SER A 192 6.54 -32.55 -18.62
N LYS A 193 7.23 -33.53 -19.24
CA LYS A 193 7.95 -34.59 -18.53
C LYS A 193 9.40 -34.24 -18.14
N ASN A 194 10.01 -33.19 -18.72
CA ASN A 194 11.44 -32.84 -18.55
C ASN A 194 11.69 -31.36 -18.21
N LEU A 195 10.98 -30.84 -17.20
CA LEU A 195 10.92 -29.40 -16.89
C LEU A 195 12.25 -28.76 -16.46
N LEU A 196 13.05 -29.46 -15.64
CA LEU A 196 14.23 -28.89 -14.96
C LEU A 196 15.39 -28.55 -15.92
N GLN A 197 15.67 -29.41 -16.89
CA GLN A 197 16.77 -29.22 -17.83
C GLN A 197 16.51 -28.05 -18.78
N ASP A 198 15.26 -27.88 -19.21
CA ASP A 198 14.89 -26.85 -20.17
C ASP A 198 14.84 -25.46 -19.54
N ILE A 199 14.39 -25.34 -18.29
CA ILE A 199 14.47 -24.10 -17.53
C ILE A 199 15.93 -23.72 -17.24
N GLY A 200 16.77 -24.71 -16.90
CA GLY A 200 18.19 -24.48 -16.66
C GLY A 200 18.90 -23.86 -17.87
N ALA A 201 18.52 -24.26 -19.08
CA ALA A 201 19.04 -23.68 -20.32
C ALA A 201 18.60 -22.21 -20.51
N VAL A 202 17.32 -21.90 -20.25
CA VAL A 202 16.79 -20.52 -20.33
C VAL A 202 17.49 -19.61 -19.32
N LEU A 203 17.69 -20.08 -18.08
CA LEU A 203 18.37 -19.33 -17.02
C LEU A 203 19.85 -19.04 -17.30
N ARG A 204 20.47 -19.77 -18.23
CA ARG A 204 21.87 -19.56 -18.64
C ARG A 204 22.04 -18.44 -19.68
N SER A 205 20.93 -18.01 -20.31
CA SER A 205 20.94 -16.88 -21.25
C SER A 205 21.26 -15.57 -20.52
N LYS A 206 22.29 -14.87 -20.99
CA LYS A 206 22.66 -13.55 -20.43
C LYS A 206 21.57 -12.50 -20.69
N GLU A 207 20.86 -12.61 -21.81
CA GLU A 207 19.73 -11.74 -22.15
C GLU A 207 18.57 -11.96 -21.18
N PHE A 208 18.22 -13.23 -20.92
CA PHE A 208 17.18 -13.59 -19.95
C PHE A 208 17.53 -13.13 -18.54
N LEU A 209 18.80 -13.27 -18.12
CA LEU A 209 19.24 -12.85 -16.80
C LEU A 209 19.17 -11.32 -16.62
N ALA A 210 19.55 -10.55 -17.64
CA ALA A 210 19.45 -9.10 -17.61
C ALA A 210 17.99 -8.61 -17.62
N PHE A 211 17.13 -9.27 -18.40
CA PHE A 211 15.69 -9.00 -18.37
C PHE A 211 15.11 -9.28 -16.97
N LYS A 212 15.42 -10.46 -16.40
CA LYS A 212 15.00 -10.86 -15.06
C LYS A 212 15.45 -9.86 -13.99
N LEU A 213 16.67 -9.33 -14.10
CA LEU A 213 17.16 -8.29 -13.18
C LEU A 213 16.32 -7.00 -13.27
N CYS A 214 15.97 -6.56 -14.48
CA CYS A 214 15.10 -5.39 -14.66
C CYS A 214 13.67 -5.64 -14.10
N VAL A 215 13.15 -6.85 -14.28
CA VAL A 215 11.85 -7.27 -13.69
C VAL A 215 11.90 -7.25 -12.16
N PHE A 216 12.98 -7.75 -11.58
CA PHE A 216 13.22 -7.73 -10.14
C PHE A 216 13.29 -6.30 -9.58
N LEU A 217 14.01 -5.39 -10.23
CA LEU A 217 14.09 -3.98 -9.82
C LEU A 217 12.73 -3.29 -9.85
N ASN A 218 11.90 -3.56 -10.87
CA ASN A 218 10.52 -3.08 -10.89
C ASN A 218 9.70 -3.66 -9.73
N GLY A 219 9.97 -4.92 -9.35
CA GLY A 219 9.28 -5.62 -8.26
C GLY A 219 9.46 -4.93 -6.91
N ILE A 220 10.65 -4.39 -6.64
CA ILE A 220 10.91 -3.59 -5.43
C ILE A 220 9.94 -2.41 -5.36
N GLY A 221 9.78 -1.67 -6.46
CA GLY A 221 8.81 -0.56 -6.52
C GLY A 221 7.37 -1.02 -6.32
N THR A 222 6.98 -2.13 -6.95
CA THR A 222 5.64 -2.73 -6.81
C THR A 222 5.31 -3.06 -5.35
N GLY A 223 6.24 -3.68 -4.62
CA GLY A 223 6.04 -4.03 -3.21
C GLY A 223 5.77 -2.81 -2.33
N VAL A 224 6.54 -1.73 -2.51
CA VAL A 224 6.29 -0.48 -1.78
C VAL A 224 4.90 0.06 -2.07
N MET A 225 4.49 0.08 -3.35
CA MET A 225 3.18 0.59 -3.73
C MET A 225 2.03 -0.20 -3.11
N TRP A 226 2.09 -1.54 -3.16
CA TRP A 226 0.99 -2.38 -2.70
C TRP A 226 0.74 -2.28 -1.21
N PHE A 227 1.79 -2.18 -0.40
CA PHE A 227 1.67 -2.27 1.05
C PHE A 227 1.80 -0.94 1.79
N TYR A 228 2.59 0.02 1.25
CA TYR A 228 2.88 1.28 1.96
C TYR A 228 2.14 2.48 1.40
N LEU A 229 1.65 2.47 0.16
CA LEU A 229 0.97 3.65 -0.42
C LEU A 229 -0.31 4.00 0.35
N VAL A 230 -1.20 3.01 0.54
CA VAL A 230 -2.47 3.20 1.27
C VAL A 230 -2.18 3.64 2.71
N TRP A 231 -1.22 3.00 3.36
CA TRP A 231 -0.82 3.35 4.72
C TRP A 231 -0.28 4.79 4.79
N TYR A 232 0.62 5.18 3.90
CA TYR A 232 1.13 6.55 3.81
C TYR A 232 0.01 7.58 3.60
N LEU A 233 -0.95 7.31 2.72
CA LEU A 233 -2.09 8.21 2.52
C LEU A 233 -2.88 8.41 3.81
N THR A 234 -3.08 7.35 4.61
CA THR A 234 -3.77 7.49 5.89
C THR A 234 -2.98 8.33 6.91
N THR A 235 -1.64 8.30 6.89
CA THR A 235 -0.83 9.11 7.82
C THR A 235 -0.85 10.60 7.48
N ILE A 236 -1.03 10.96 6.20
CA ILE A 236 -1.21 12.36 5.76
C ILE A 236 -2.69 12.82 5.75
N GLY A 237 -3.61 12.05 6.34
CA GLY A 237 -5.02 12.43 6.51
C GLY A 237 -5.97 12.01 5.38
N GLY A 238 -5.57 11.05 4.54
CA GLY A 238 -6.43 10.46 3.51
C GLY A 238 -7.55 9.58 4.10
N SER A 239 -8.77 9.71 3.57
CA SER A 239 -9.90 8.87 3.95
C SER A 239 -9.79 7.46 3.37
N ARG A 240 -10.51 6.47 3.93
CA ARG A 240 -10.47 5.10 3.41
C ARG A 240 -11.12 5.01 2.03
N PHE A 241 -12.11 5.86 1.76
CA PHE A 241 -12.66 6.03 0.43
C PHE A 241 -11.59 6.49 -0.58
N LEU A 242 -10.74 7.46 -0.22
CA LEU A 242 -9.65 7.89 -1.09
C LEU A 242 -8.67 6.74 -1.36
N CYS A 243 -8.34 5.94 -0.34
CA CYS A 243 -7.51 4.75 -0.52
C CYS A 243 -8.13 3.74 -1.50
N GLY A 244 -9.45 3.58 -1.48
CA GLY A 244 -10.15 2.76 -2.47
C GLY A 244 -10.18 3.41 -3.87
N MET A 245 -10.30 4.73 -3.95
CA MET A 245 -10.27 5.48 -5.22
C MET A 245 -8.92 5.39 -5.93
N VAL A 246 -7.81 5.26 -5.19
CA VAL A 246 -6.47 4.97 -5.77
C VAL A 246 -6.56 3.74 -6.66
N GLN A 247 -7.10 2.65 -6.14
CA GLN A 247 -7.23 1.40 -6.88
C GLN A 247 -8.22 1.49 -8.05
N PHE A 248 -9.32 2.23 -7.88
CA PHE A 248 -10.23 2.53 -8.98
C PHE A 248 -9.51 3.20 -10.14
N VAL A 249 -8.72 4.25 -9.87
CA VAL A 249 -7.96 4.95 -10.91
C VAL A 249 -6.89 4.06 -11.52
N GLN A 250 -6.16 3.29 -10.70
CA GLN A 250 -5.17 2.31 -11.18
C GLN A 250 -5.79 1.35 -12.19
N CYS A 251 -6.96 0.77 -11.91
CA CYS A 251 -7.60 -0.18 -12.81
C CYS A 251 -8.20 0.51 -14.04
N PHE A 252 -9.08 1.52 -13.87
CA PHE A 252 -9.84 2.09 -14.98
C PHE A 252 -9.02 3.02 -15.89
N VAL A 253 -8.07 3.78 -15.32
CA VAL A 253 -7.24 4.73 -16.08
C VAL A 253 -5.91 4.09 -16.47
N GLY A 254 -5.31 3.33 -15.56
CA GLY A 254 -4.01 2.70 -15.78
C GLY A 254 -4.10 1.35 -16.49
N GLU A 255 -4.70 0.34 -15.85
CA GLU A 255 -4.60 -1.05 -16.27
C GLU A 255 -5.38 -1.32 -17.57
N ILE A 256 -6.67 -0.98 -17.60
CA ILE A 256 -7.57 -1.32 -18.70
C ILE A 256 -7.10 -0.76 -20.05
N PRO A 257 -6.84 0.56 -20.21
CA PRO A 257 -6.46 1.11 -21.50
C PRO A 257 -5.06 0.64 -21.92
N PHE A 258 -4.13 0.59 -20.98
CA PHE A 258 -2.73 0.28 -21.30
C PHE A 258 -2.53 -1.20 -21.62
N MET A 259 -3.26 -2.11 -20.96
CA MET A 259 -3.28 -3.52 -21.36
C MET A 259 -3.88 -3.70 -22.75
N PHE A 260 -4.94 -2.96 -23.11
CA PHE A 260 -5.53 -3.01 -24.45
C PHE A 260 -4.55 -2.57 -25.55
N PHE A 261 -3.80 -1.49 -25.33
CA PHE A 261 -2.81 -0.98 -26.30
C PHE A 261 -1.41 -1.60 -26.17
N SER A 262 -1.21 -2.51 -25.21
CA SER A 262 0.11 -3.08 -24.89
C SER A 262 0.79 -3.72 -26.10
N GLY A 263 0.08 -4.52 -26.90
CA GLY A 263 0.65 -5.18 -28.08
C GLY A 263 1.23 -4.22 -29.11
N TRP A 264 0.57 -3.07 -29.33
CA TRP A 264 1.08 -2.02 -30.23
C TRP A 264 2.34 -1.36 -29.66
N VAL A 265 2.33 -1.00 -28.38
CA VAL A 265 3.48 -0.38 -27.70
C VAL A 265 4.67 -1.34 -27.71
N ILE A 266 4.45 -2.57 -27.29
CA ILE A 266 5.45 -3.62 -27.21
C ILE A 266 6.11 -3.87 -28.58
N LYS A 267 5.32 -3.87 -29.67
CA LYS A 267 5.85 -4.02 -31.04
C LYS A 267 6.69 -2.82 -31.47
N LYS A 268 6.33 -1.61 -31.03
CA LYS A 268 7.00 -0.36 -31.43
C LYS A 268 8.30 -0.12 -30.68
N ILE A 269 8.31 -0.31 -29.35
CA ILE A 269 9.48 0.02 -28.51
C ILE A 269 10.24 -1.22 -28.02
N GLY A 270 9.68 -2.42 -28.11
CA GLY A 270 10.32 -3.65 -27.64
C GLY A 270 10.19 -3.89 -26.14
N HIS A 271 10.43 -5.14 -25.70
CA HIS A 271 10.14 -5.58 -24.33
C HIS A 271 11.05 -4.91 -23.29
N PHE A 272 12.35 -4.82 -23.54
CA PHE A 272 13.30 -4.19 -22.61
C PHE A 272 12.99 -2.71 -22.36
N ASN A 273 12.60 -1.95 -23.40
CA ASN A 273 12.29 -0.53 -23.25
C ASN A 273 11.00 -0.30 -22.43
N VAL A 274 10.04 -1.22 -22.48
CA VAL A 274 8.86 -1.18 -21.59
C VAL A 274 9.31 -1.29 -20.12
N LEU A 275 10.24 -2.18 -19.80
CA LEU A 275 10.75 -2.34 -18.43
C LEU A 275 11.50 -1.09 -17.95
N THR A 276 12.27 -0.46 -18.83
CA THR A 276 12.92 0.82 -18.55
C THR A 276 11.90 1.94 -18.32
N LEU A 277 10.84 2.00 -19.14
CA LEU A 277 9.75 2.97 -19.00
C LEU A 277 8.97 2.78 -17.70
N ALA A 278 8.77 1.54 -17.26
CA ALA A 278 8.17 1.23 -15.97
C ALA A 278 9.03 1.74 -14.79
N LEU A 279 10.35 1.53 -14.82
CA LEU A 279 11.27 2.08 -13.81
C LEU A 279 11.27 3.61 -13.78
N LEU A 280 11.27 4.24 -14.96
CA LEU A 280 11.17 5.69 -15.08
C LEU A 280 9.85 6.20 -14.51
N SER A 281 8.75 5.48 -14.77
CA SER A 281 7.43 5.82 -14.22
C SER A 281 7.42 5.68 -12.70
N TYR A 282 8.05 4.66 -12.13
CA TYR A 282 8.25 4.55 -10.67
C TYR A 282 9.05 5.73 -10.11
N CYS A 283 10.13 6.15 -10.79
CA CYS A 283 10.93 7.31 -10.38
C CYS A 283 10.07 8.58 -10.27
N ILE A 284 9.25 8.86 -11.30
CA ILE A 284 8.34 10.01 -11.33
C ILE A 284 7.28 9.92 -10.24
N ARG A 285 6.64 8.74 -10.08
CA ARG A 285 5.60 8.52 -9.07
C ARG A 285 6.13 8.70 -7.65
N PHE A 286 7.27 8.09 -7.33
CA PHE A 286 7.86 8.23 -6.01
C PHE A 286 8.33 9.66 -5.72
N LEU A 287 8.85 10.38 -6.72
CA LEU A 287 9.19 11.79 -6.56
C LEU A 287 7.96 12.66 -6.33
N TRP A 288 6.84 12.31 -6.96
CA TRP A 288 5.55 12.96 -6.72
C TRP A 288 5.08 12.72 -5.29
N TYR A 289 5.13 11.47 -4.81
CA TYR A 289 4.71 11.13 -3.45
C TYR A 289 5.61 11.74 -2.38
N SER A 290 6.90 11.92 -2.65
CA SER A 290 7.80 12.57 -1.68
C SER A 290 7.41 14.02 -1.39
N HIS A 291 6.64 14.67 -2.25
CA HIS A 291 6.14 16.05 -2.08
C HIS A 291 4.62 16.10 -1.87
N LEU A 292 3.98 14.98 -1.57
CA LEU A 292 2.52 14.88 -1.49
C LEU A 292 1.99 15.37 -0.14
N SER A 293 1.53 16.62 -0.07
CA SER A 293 0.88 17.16 1.13
C SER A 293 -0.64 16.98 1.12
N ASN A 294 -1.27 17.15 -0.05
CA ASN A 294 -2.71 16.91 -0.20
C ASN A 294 -2.93 15.46 -0.67
N PRO A 295 -3.59 14.60 0.13
CA PRO A 295 -3.79 13.19 -0.21
C PRO A 295 -4.48 12.97 -1.56
N TRP A 296 -5.42 13.85 -1.95
CA TRP A 296 -6.18 13.71 -3.20
C TRP A 296 -5.33 13.83 -4.47
N LEU A 297 -4.16 14.49 -4.38
CA LEU A 297 -3.21 14.62 -5.48
C LEU A 297 -2.47 13.32 -5.80
N VAL A 298 -2.75 12.23 -5.07
CA VAL A 298 -2.29 10.89 -5.43
C VAL A 298 -2.96 10.38 -6.71
N LEU A 299 -4.23 10.73 -6.95
CA LEU A 299 -5.03 10.14 -8.02
C LEU A 299 -4.46 10.39 -9.43
N PRO A 300 -4.00 11.61 -9.79
CA PRO A 300 -3.36 11.82 -11.09
C PRO A 300 -2.08 10.99 -11.27
N ALA A 301 -1.29 10.80 -10.21
CA ALA A 301 -0.08 9.99 -10.25
C ALA A 301 -0.38 8.50 -10.46
N GLU A 302 -1.57 8.03 -10.05
CA GLU A 302 -2.03 6.67 -10.34
C GLU A 302 -2.29 6.40 -11.82
N GLY A 303 -2.44 7.43 -12.66
CA GLY A 303 -2.49 7.24 -14.11
C GLY A 303 -1.22 6.57 -14.66
N LEU A 304 -0.07 6.79 -14.03
CA LEU A 304 1.20 6.15 -14.40
C LEU A 304 1.24 4.65 -14.05
N HIS A 305 0.24 4.13 -13.32
CA HIS A 305 0.07 2.70 -13.07
C HIS A 305 -0.05 1.88 -14.36
N GLY A 306 -0.59 2.47 -15.43
CA GLY A 306 -0.64 1.83 -16.74
C GLY A 306 0.73 1.42 -17.27
N PHE A 307 1.78 2.20 -16.99
CA PHE A 307 3.15 1.84 -17.38
C PHE A 307 3.80 0.87 -16.40
N THR A 308 3.63 1.09 -15.09
CA THR A 308 4.29 0.28 -14.06
C THR A 308 3.70 -1.11 -13.93
N TYR A 309 2.43 -1.30 -14.29
CA TYR A 309 1.73 -2.58 -14.21
C TYR A 309 1.11 -2.99 -15.55
N GLY A 310 0.26 -2.17 -16.18
CA GLY A 310 -0.49 -2.57 -17.38
C GLY A 310 0.37 -3.07 -18.57
N ILE A 311 1.23 -2.21 -19.12
CA ILE A 311 2.14 -2.59 -20.23
C ILE A 311 3.27 -3.49 -19.70
N PHE A 312 3.76 -3.23 -18.48
CA PHE A 312 4.81 -4.03 -17.87
C PHE A 312 4.44 -5.51 -17.76
N TYR A 313 3.28 -5.82 -17.18
CA TYR A 313 2.78 -7.18 -16.95
C TYR A 313 2.67 -7.95 -18.27
N THR A 314 2.03 -7.34 -19.27
CA THR A 314 1.85 -7.93 -20.60
C THR A 314 3.18 -8.13 -21.34
N SER A 315 4.13 -7.20 -21.16
CA SER A 315 5.49 -7.33 -21.72
C SER A 315 6.28 -8.47 -21.07
N VAL A 316 6.20 -8.64 -19.75
CA VAL A 316 6.85 -9.76 -19.03
C VAL A 316 6.27 -11.10 -19.46
N ALA A 317 4.94 -11.21 -19.56
CA ALA A 317 4.27 -12.44 -20.03
C ALA A 317 4.63 -12.77 -21.48
N SER A 318 4.64 -11.77 -22.37
CA SER A 318 5.06 -11.94 -23.77
C SER A 318 6.53 -12.38 -23.89
N TYR A 319 7.44 -11.73 -23.15
CA TYR A 319 8.86 -12.08 -23.14
C TYR A 319 9.11 -13.49 -22.62
N ALA A 320 8.38 -13.89 -21.56
CA ALA A 320 8.47 -15.22 -20.98
C ALA A 320 8.16 -16.29 -22.04
N LYS A 321 7.07 -16.11 -22.79
CA LYS A 321 6.67 -17.03 -23.86
C LYS A 321 7.70 -17.09 -24.99
N LEU A 322 8.27 -15.95 -25.39
CA LEU A 322 9.28 -15.89 -26.46
C LEU A 322 10.63 -16.49 -26.05
N SER A 323 10.98 -16.42 -24.76
CA SER A 323 12.25 -16.92 -24.23
C SER A 323 12.19 -18.37 -23.78
N ALA A 324 10.99 -18.93 -23.61
CA ALA A 324 10.78 -20.29 -23.16
C ALA A 324 11.10 -21.30 -24.26
N LYS A 325 11.52 -22.50 -23.85
CA LYS A 325 11.52 -23.66 -24.73
C LYS A 325 10.10 -24.23 -24.83
N PRO A 326 9.77 -24.97 -25.90
CA PRO A 326 8.45 -25.59 -26.05
C PRO A 326 8.10 -26.44 -24.82
N GLY A 327 6.98 -26.14 -24.17
CA GLY A 327 6.51 -26.85 -22.98
C GLY A 327 7.08 -26.35 -21.64
N THR A 328 7.83 -25.24 -21.63
CA THR A 328 8.27 -24.55 -20.39
C THR A 328 7.71 -23.15 -20.25
N GLU A 329 6.75 -22.73 -21.07
CA GLU A 329 6.23 -21.36 -21.13
C GLU A 329 5.69 -20.90 -19.78
N ALA A 330 4.82 -21.71 -19.18
CA ALA A 330 4.22 -21.43 -17.87
C ALA A 330 5.28 -21.29 -16.77
N THR A 331 6.33 -22.12 -16.79
CA THR A 331 7.36 -22.08 -15.76
C THR A 331 8.35 -20.94 -15.97
N THR A 332 8.71 -20.61 -17.22
CA THR A 332 9.51 -19.42 -17.51
C THR A 332 8.78 -18.14 -17.08
N GLN A 333 7.46 -18.08 -17.31
CA GLN A 333 6.61 -17.01 -16.82
C GLN A 333 6.62 -16.95 -15.29
N ALA A 334 6.41 -18.08 -14.61
CA ALA A 334 6.46 -18.15 -13.15
C ALA A 334 7.80 -17.63 -12.60
N VAL A 335 8.93 -18.01 -13.18
CA VAL A 335 10.26 -17.53 -12.75
C VAL A 335 10.38 -16.01 -12.80
N LEU A 336 9.86 -15.37 -13.85
CA LEU A 336 9.90 -13.91 -13.98
C LEU A 336 8.95 -13.23 -12.98
N PHE A 337 7.73 -13.73 -12.81
CA PHE A 337 6.77 -13.16 -11.84
C PHE A 337 7.21 -13.39 -10.39
N THR A 338 7.81 -14.53 -10.05
CA THR A 338 8.42 -14.75 -8.74
C THR A 338 9.57 -13.77 -8.48
N ALA A 339 10.34 -13.39 -9.50
CA ALA A 339 11.34 -12.34 -9.34
C ALA A 339 10.70 -10.96 -9.11
N HIS A 340 9.55 -10.68 -9.71
CA HIS A 340 8.81 -9.41 -9.55
C HIS A 340 8.04 -9.33 -8.24
N GLU A 341 6.97 -10.13 -8.11
CA GLU A 341 5.97 -10.06 -7.04
C GLU A 341 6.40 -10.86 -5.79
N GLY A 342 7.32 -11.80 -5.94
CA GLY A 342 7.88 -12.56 -4.81
C GLY A 342 9.08 -11.84 -4.20
N LEU A 343 10.25 -12.04 -4.80
CA LEU A 343 11.52 -11.56 -4.24
C LEU A 343 11.62 -10.03 -4.29
N GLY A 344 11.28 -9.42 -5.44
CA GLY A 344 11.34 -7.97 -5.63
C GLY A 344 10.42 -7.25 -4.64
N ALA A 345 9.12 -7.57 -4.67
CA ALA A 345 8.15 -6.93 -3.79
C ALA A 345 8.45 -7.17 -2.30
N GLY A 346 8.88 -8.38 -1.92
CA GLY A 346 9.27 -8.69 -0.55
C GLY A 346 10.44 -7.83 -0.06
N ILE A 347 11.50 -7.68 -0.86
CA ILE A 347 12.63 -6.78 -0.54
C ILE A 347 12.16 -5.32 -0.49
N GLY A 348 11.29 -4.92 -1.41
CA GLY A 348 10.66 -3.60 -1.40
C GLY A 348 9.94 -3.30 -0.08
N CYS A 349 9.18 -4.25 0.45
CA CYS A 349 8.48 -4.09 1.73
C CYS A 349 9.43 -3.94 2.91
N ILE A 350 10.55 -4.67 2.93
CA ILE A 350 11.56 -4.56 3.99
C ILE A 350 12.25 -3.19 3.93
N VAL A 351 12.68 -2.78 2.73
CA VAL A 351 13.33 -1.48 2.52
C VAL A 351 12.39 -0.33 2.86
N ALA A 352 11.13 -0.42 2.45
CA ALA A 352 10.12 0.57 2.80
C ALA A 352 9.85 0.61 4.30
N GLY A 353 9.69 -0.53 4.97
CA GLY A 353 9.45 -0.56 6.42
C GLY A 353 10.54 0.16 7.19
N PHE A 354 11.80 -0.19 6.93
CA PHE A 354 12.94 0.50 7.54
C PHE A 354 12.99 1.99 7.18
N GLY A 355 12.67 2.35 5.93
CA GLY A 355 12.62 3.74 5.50
C GLY A 355 11.55 4.53 6.26
N PHE A 356 10.32 4.02 6.32
CA PHE A 356 9.20 4.72 6.93
C PHE A 356 9.37 4.87 8.45
N ASP A 357 9.95 3.88 9.13
CA ASP A 357 10.21 3.93 10.57
C ASP A 357 11.28 4.98 10.93
N ASN A 358 12.34 5.10 10.13
CA ASN A 358 13.50 5.95 10.47
C ASN A 358 13.48 7.32 9.80
N LEU A 359 12.95 7.43 8.59
CA LEU A 359 13.04 8.63 7.73
C LEU A 359 11.68 9.30 7.50
N GLY A 360 10.58 8.61 7.84
CA GLY A 360 9.22 9.01 7.51
C GLY A 360 8.87 8.82 6.03
N GLY A 361 7.59 9.02 5.68
CA GLY A 361 7.08 8.68 4.35
C GLY A 361 7.63 9.54 3.21
N HIS A 362 7.69 10.87 3.39
CA HIS A 362 8.19 11.79 2.36
C HIS A 362 9.63 11.45 1.93
N SER A 363 10.54 11.32 2.91
CA SER A 363 11.94 10.99 2.67
C SER A 363 12.11 9.60 2.07
N THR A 364 11.34 8.61 2.54
CA THR A 364 11.38 7.24 2.01
C THR A 364 11.04 7.20 0.53
N PHE A 365 9.96 7.88 0.13
CA PHE A 365 9.60 7.97 -1.28
C PHE A 365 10.66 8.72 -2.10
N PHE A 366 11.32 9.74 -1.55
CA PHE A 366 12.41 10.42 -2.24
C PHE A 366 13.59 9.46 -2.54
N PHE A 367 14.04 8.68 -1.54
CA PHE A 367 15.12 7.70 -1.75
C PHE A 367 14.72 6.57 -2.70
N LEU A 368 13.46 6.13 -2.67
CA LEU A 368 12.94 5.16 -3.63
C LEU A 368 12.84 5.70 -5.06
N SER A 369 12.60 7.01 -5.22
CA SER A 369 12.69 7.69 -6.52
C SER A 369 14.13 7.64 -7.04
N VAL A 370 15.12 8.01 -6.22
CA VAL A 370 16.55 7.91 -6.58
C VAL A 370 16.93 6.49 -6.97
N PHE A 371 16.51 5.49 -6.17
CA PHE A 371 16.72 4.08 -6.50
C PHE A 371 16.13 3.70 -7.86
N SER A 372 14.88 4.10 -8.13
CA SER A 372 14.21 3.81 -9.40
C SER A 372 14.87 4.54 -10.58
N GLY A 373 15.38 5.75 -10.36
CA GLY A 373 16.19 6.49 -11.34
C GLY A 373 17.50 5.78 -11.66
N CYS A 374 18.25 5.35 -10.65
CA CYS A 374 19.45 4.53 -10.82
C CYS A 374 19.13 3.20 -11.53
N GLY A 375 18.03 2.55 -11.17
CA GLY A 375 17.54 1.34 -11.84
C GLY A 375 17.22 1.58 -13.31
N THR A 376 16.65 2.74 -13.66
CA THR A 376 16.37 3.16 -15.04
C THR A 376 17.68 3.29 -15.83
N ILE A 377 18.69 3.97 -15.27
CA ILE A 377 20.01 4.12 -15.90
C ILE A 377 20.67 2.75 -16.10
N LEU A 378 20.64 1.89 -15.08
CA LEU A 378 21.17 0.53 -15.17
C LEU A 378 20.45 -0.29 -16.26
N SER A 379 19.13 -0.19 -16.35
CA SER A 379 18.32 -0.86 -17.37
C SER A 379 18.72 -0.40 -18.79
N ILE A 380 18.93 0.91 -18.99
CA ILE A 380 19.42 1.46 -20.27
C ILE A 380 20.80 0.91 -20.61
N ILE A 381 21.74 0.91 -19.66
CA ILE A 381 23.10 0.39 -19.88
C ILE A 381 23.04 -1.09 -20.26
N LEU A 382 22.26 -1.90 -19.53
CA LEU A 382 22.09 -3.32 -19.83
C LEU A 382 21.50 -3.54 -21.23
N HIS A 383 20.48 -2.77 -21.61
CA HIS A 383 19.91 -2.83 -22.96
C HIS A 383 20.97 -2.53 -24.02
N LEU A 384 21.71 -1.43 -23.88
CA LEU A 384 22.74 -1.03 -24.84
C LEU A 384 23.86 -2.08 -24.96
N CYS A 385 24.28 -2.68 -23.84
CA CYS A 385 25.27 -3.74 -23.81
C CYS A 385 24.79 -5.00 -24.54
N ILE A 386 23.53 -5.40 -24.35
CA ILE A 386 22.94 -6.57 -25.03
C ILE A 386 22.84 -6.32 -26.53
N ARG A 387 22.35 -5.13 -26.93
CA ARG A 387 22.19 -4.74 -28.33
C ARG A 387 23.53 -4.76 -29.07
N ARG A 388 24.56 -4.11 -28.51
CA ARG A 388 25.93 -4.12 -29.07
C ARG A 388 26.47 -5.54 -29.27
N ARG A 389 26.14 -6.46 -28.36
CA ARG A 389 26.58 -7.86 -28.43
C ARG A 389 25.90 -8.63 -29.56
N LYS A 390 24.62 -8.34 -29.81
CA LYS A 390 23.84 -8.92 -30.91
C LYS A 390 24.38 -8.43 -32.25
N ASP A 391 24.57 -7.11 -32.38
CA ASP A 391 25.15 -6.48 -33.57
C ASP A 391 26.57 -7.02 -33.86
N SER A 392 27.39 -7.24 -32.82
CA SER A 392 28.73 -7.81 -32.96
C SER A 392 28.73 -9.28 -33.39
N TYR A 393 27.74 -10.07 -32.95
CA TYR A 393 27.61 -11.48 -33.34
C TYR A 393 27.15 -11.62 -34.79
N ASP A 394 26.19 -10.78 -35.21
CA ASP A 394 25.71 -10.74 -36.58
C ASP A 394 26.86 -10.37 -37.54
N MET A 395 27.68 -9.36 -37.22
CA MET A 395 28.85 -9.00 -38.03
C MET A 395 29.89 -10.12 -38.15
N THR A 396 30.20 -10.85 -37.06
CA THR A 396 31.14 -12.00 -37.14
C THR A 396 30.56 -13.20 -37.90
N THR A 397 29.24 -13.34 -37.94
CA THR A 397 28.59 -14.43 -38.69
C THR A 397 28.59 -14.12 -40.18
N PHE A 398 28.32 -12.87 -40.57
CA PHE A 398 28.41 -12.40 -41.95
C PHE A 398 29.83 -12.38 -42.53
N GLN A 399 30.88 -12.31 -41.69
CA GLN A 399 32.27 -12.44 -42.14
C GLN A 399 32.74 -13.88 -42.34
N ASN A 400 32.00 -14.87 -41.82
CA ASN A 400 32.35 -16.30 -41.87
C ASN A 400 31.46 -17.11 -42.84
N THR A 401 30.58 -16.44 -43.58
CA THR A 401 29.81 -16.97 -44.72
C THR A 401 30.26 -16.29 -45.99
#